data_AF-A0A183G235-F1
#
_entry.id   AF-A0A183G235-F1
#
_cell.length_a   1.000
_cell.length_b   1.000
_cell.length_c   1.000
_cell.angle_alpha   90.00
_cell.angle_beta   90.00
_cell.angle_gamma   90.00
#
_symmetry.space_group_name_H-M   'P 1'
#
loop_
_entity.id
_entity.type
_entity.pdbx_description
1 polymer ?
#
loop_
_entity_poly.entity_id
_entity_poly.type
_entity_poly.pdbx_seq_one_letter_code
_entity_poly.pdbx_strand_id
1 'polypeptide(L)'
;MDCLLQRSFSISVLCWGLECRCFALVLWVSLCFVFSFVSFSVQRSPLKSLHEAVVPYNTINSYGLFRRMTGLNGRPEIIVEGAYDPNGPWREFRFYSKPGNVSEAPVFVLPHQPRLDWQMWFAALGSYQYNPFYINLVYHLMEGTPEVMRLMSKPQPFEVPPTFVRAKLYHYFYTKFGEEKDWWTRELQYEYMPIFNKGEQVVLEYLTKNRLVLSSEYSGGIFDFILSKLHGIVYETDQAIFVWGVLVATMLVIMTNFLYSIDLFSLLNSLQDYGI
;
A
#
# COMPACT_ATOMS: atom_id res chain seq x y z
N MET A 1 -9.84 -39.76 -43.60
CA MET A 1 -9.13 -39.32 -42.38
C MET A 1 -9.61 -37.93 -41.95
N ASP A 2 -10.12 -37.13 -42.89
CA ASP A 2 -10.51 -35.73 -42.72
C ASP A 2 -11.78 -35.52 -41.88
N CYS A 3 -12.75 -36.43 -41.95
CA CYS A 3 -13.98 -36.34 -41.15
C CYS A 3 -13.72 -36.47 -39.64
N LEU A 4 -12.71 -37.24 -39.22
CA LEU A 4 -12.35 -37.38 -37.80
C LEU A 4 -11.59 -36.16 -37.27
N LEU A 5 -10.75 -35.53 -38.10
CA LEU A 5 -10.04 -34.30 -37.74
C LEU A 5 -10.98 -33.10 -37.64
N GLN A 6 -11.96 -32.98 -38.55
CA GLN A 6 -12.94 -31.90 -38.52
C GLN A 6 -13.92 -32.02 -37.35
N ARG A 7 -14.24 -33.26 -36.94
CA ARG A 7 -15.03 -33.53 -35.73
C ARG A 7 -14.23 -33.24 -34.45
N SER A 8 -12.95 -33.60 -34.41
CA SER A 8 -12.03 -33.26 -33.31
C SER A 8 -11.87 -31.75 -33.15
N PHE A 9 -11.69 -31.01 -34.26
CA PHE A 9 -11.58 -29.56 -34.29
C PHE A 9 -12.88 -28.85 -33.86
N SER A 10 -14.04 -29.36 -34.28
CA SER A 10 -15.33 -28.80 -33.85
C SER A 10 -15.59 -29.03 -32.36
N ILE A 11 -15.20 -30.19 -31.83
CA ILE A 11 -15.31 -30.51 -30.41
C ILE A 11 -14.35 -29.65 -29.58
N SER A 12 -13.11 -29.44 -30.05
CA SER A 12 -12.17 -28.57 -29.34
C SER A 12 -12.66 -27.11 -29.32
N VAL A 13 -13.12 -26.55 -30.43
CA VAL A 13 -13.67 -25.18 -30.46
C VAL A 13 -14.89 -25.02 -29.54
N LEU A 14 -15.77 -26.03 -29.49
CA LEU A 14 -16.91 -26.05 -28.56
C LEU A 14 -16.47 -26.12 -27.09
N CYS A 15 -15.49 -26.97 -26.76
CA CYS A 15 -14.93 -27.07 -25.41
C CYS A 15 -14.26 -25.77 -24.97
N TRP A 16 -13.42 -25.16 -25.83
CA TRP A 16 -12.79 -23.86 -25.57
C TRP A 16 -13.83 -22.75 -25.40
N GLY A 17 -14.88 -22.74 -26.21
CA GLY A 17 -15.99 -21.79 -26.06
C GLY A 17 -16.77 -21.95 -24.75
N LEU A 18 -16.95 -23.19 -24.28
CA LEU A 18 -17.59 -23.48 -23.00
C LEU A 18 -16.69 -23.05 -21.83
N GLU A 19 -15.39 -23.35 -21.90
CA GLU A 19 -14.39 -22.95 -20.89
C GLU A 19 -14.29 -21.42 -20.78
N CYS A 20 -14.23 -20.69 -21.90
CA CYS A 20 -14.24 -19.23 -21.89
C CYS A 20 -15.52 -18.65 -21.28
N ARG A 21 -16.69 -19.25 -21.54
CA ARG A 21 -17.97 -18.82 -20.94
C ARG A 21 -18.00 -19.07 -19.44
N CYS A 22 -17.52 -20.23 -18.99
CA CYS A 22 -17.39 -20.54 -17.57
C CYS A 22 -16.43 -19.58 -16.87
N PHE A 23 -15.27 -19.29 -17.49
CA PHE A 23 -14.29 -18.36 -16.94
C PHE A 23 -14.83 -16.92 -16.88
N ALA A 24 -15.50 -16.46 -17.95
CA ALA A 24 -16.14 -15.14 -17.97
C ALA A 24 -17.25 -15.03 -16.91
N LEU A 25 -18.03 -16.09 -16.69
CA LEU A 25 -19.07 -16.13 -15.66
C LEU A 25 -18.46 -16.12 -14.25
N VAL A 26 -17.39 -16.90 -14.01
CA VAL A 26 -16.66 -16.89 -12.73
C VAL A 26 -16.05 -15.51 -12.45
N LEU A 27 -15.42 -14.89 -13.46
CA LEU A 27 -14.90 -13.52 -13.36
C LEU A 27 -16.01 -12.51 -13.09
N TRP A 28 -17.13 -12.60 -13.81
CA TRP A 28 -18.26 -11.69 -13.64
C TRP A 28 -18.87 -11.82 -12.24
N VAL A 29 -19.12 -13.04 -11.74
CA VAL A 29 -19.62 -13.28 -10.38
C VAL A 29 -18.61 -12.76 -9.34
N SER A 30 -17.31 -12.98 -9.56
CA SER A 30 -16.25 -12.48 -8.67
C SER A 30 -16.21 -10.95 -8.64
N LEU A 31 -16.32 -10.28 -9.80
CA LEU A 31 -16.37 -8.82 -9.91
C LEU A 31 -17.64 -8.26 -9.27
N CYS A 32 -18.82 -8.82 -9.57
CA CYS A 32 -20.08 -8.42 -8.94
C CYS A 32 -20.03 -8.54 -7.42
N PHE A 33 -19.37 -9.58 -6.90
CA PHE A 33 -19.14 -9.74 -5.47
C PHE A 33 -18.22 -8.66 -4.90
N VAL A 34 -17.07 -8.38 -5.53
CA VAL A 34 -16.17 -7.28 -5.15
C VAL A 34 -16.92 -5.93 -5.11
N PHE A 35 -17.72 -5.62 -6.13
CA PHE A 35 -18.55 -4.41 -6.17
C PHE A 35 -19.63 -4.38 -5.07
N SER A 36 -20.15 -5.54 -4.68
CA SER A 36 -21.12 -5.67 -3.59
C SER A 36 -20.53 -5.41 -2.20
N PHE A 37 -19.20 -5.50 -2.00
CA PHE A 37 -18.55 -5.10 -0.74
C PHE A 37 -18.30 -3.59 -0.63
N VAL A 38 -17.97 -2.94 -1.74
CA VAL A 38 -17.76 -1.48 -1.76
C VAL A 38 -19.07 -0.75 -1.46
N SER A 39 -20.19 -1.33 -1.87
CA SER A 39 -21.54 -0.81 -1.59
C SER A 39 -22.19 -1.60 -0.46
N PHE A 40 -22.13 -1.10 0.77
CA PHE A 40 -22.80 -1.64 1.97
C PHE A 40 -24.32 -1.88 1.77
N SER A 41 -24.90 -1.33 0.70
CA SER A 41 -26.30 -1.44 0.29
C SER A 41 -26.70 -2.77 -0.36
N VAL A 42 -25.77 -3.68 -0.70
CA VAL A 42 -26.09 -4.94 -1.43
C VAL A 42 -26.34 -6.14 -0.51
N GLN A 43 -26.47 -5.92 0.80
CA GLN A 43 -26.78 -6.99 1.78
C GLN A 43 -28.19 -7.62 1.60
N ARG A 44 -28.96 -7.17 0.60
CA ARG A 44 -30.31 -7.62 0.23
C ARG A 44 -30.48 -7.96 -1.27
N SER A 45 -29.57 -8.72 -1.87
CA SER A 45 -29.70 -9.14 -3.28
C SER A 45 -29.62 -10.66 -3.46
N PRO A 46 -30.19 -11.24 -4.54
CA PRO A 46 -30.10 -12.68 -4.86
C PRO A 46 -28.65 -13.21 -4.98
N LEU A 47 -27.66 -12.32 -5.06
CA LEU A 47 -26.24 -12.66 -5.06
C LEU A 47 -25.79 -13.31 -3.73
N LYS A 48 -26.45 -13.00 -2.62
CA LYS A 48 -26.13 -13.63 -1.32
C LYS A 48 -26.41 -15.13 -1.32
N SER A 49 -27.57 -15.54 -1.84
CA SER A 49 -27.96 -16.95 -1.91
C SER A 49 -27.06 -17.75 -2.86
N LEU A 50 -26.68 -17.14 -4.00
CA LEU A 50 -25.71 -17.74 -4.92
C LEU A 50 -24.33 -17.90 -4.26
N HIS A 51 -23.86 -16.90 -3.53
CA HIS A 51 -22.61 -16.98 -2.78
C HIS A 51 -22.67 -18.10 -1.72
N GLU A 52 -23.71 -18.16 -0.90
CA GLU A 52 -23.89 -19.23 0.10
C GLU A 52 -23.87 -20.63 -0.52
N ALA A 53 -24.44 -20.80 -1.72
CA ALA A 53 -24.40 -22.08 -2.44
C ALA A 53 -22.99 -22.47 -2.91
N VAL A 54 -22.12 -21.50 -3.21
CA VAL A 54 -20.75 -21.78 -3.68
C VAL A 54 -19.70 -21.79 -2.56
N VAL A 55 -20.02 -21.28 -1.37
CA VAL A 55 -19.11 -21.27 -0.20
C VAL A 55 -18.51 -22.65 0.12
N PRO A 56 -19.28 -23.77 0.16
CA PRO A 56 -18.72 -25.08 0.49
C PRO A 56 -17.63 -25.55 -0.49
N TYR A 57 -17.68 -25.06 -1.72
CA TYR A 57 -16.72 -25.43 -2.77
C TYR A 57 -15.46 -24.58 -2.75
N ASN A 58 -15.39 -23.52 -1.91
CA ASN A 58 -14.26 -22.59 -1.82
C ASN A 58 -13.82 -22.01 -3.19
N THR A 59 -14.72 -21.98 -4.18
CA THR A 59 -14.44 -21.49 -5.53
C THR A 59 -14.44 -19.96 -5.60
N ILE A 60 -15.19 -19.33 -4.70
CA ILE A 60 -15.25 -17.88 -4.53
C ILE A 60 -15.00 -17.58 -3.06
N ASN A 61 -13.81 -17.05 -2.77
CA ASN A 61 -13.42 -16.65 -1.42
C ASN A 61 -13.24 -15.14 -1.36
N SER A 62 -13.64 -14.54 -0.26
CA SER A 62 -13.27 -13.16 0.08
C SER A 62 -11.80 -13.13 0.53
N TYR A 63 -10.85 -13.37 -0.39
CA TYR A 63 -9.43 -13.18 -0.10
C TYR A 63 -9.15 -11.69 0.04
N GLY A 64 -9.10 -11.22 1.28
CA GLY A 64 -8.62 -9.89 1.62
C GLY A 64 -7.85 -9.98 2.92
N LEU A 65 -6.61 -9.48 2.92
CA LEU A 65 -5.73 -9.48 4.10
C LEU A 65 -6.37 -8.80 5.33
N PHE A 66 -7.40 -7.95 5.11
CA PHE A 66 -8.18 -7.26 6.15
C PHE A 66 -9.68 -7.25 5.82
N ARG A 67 -10.35 -8.39 5.98
CA ARG A 67 -11.79 -8.56 5.71
C ARG A 67 -12.70 -7.60 6.49
N ARG A 68 -12.26 -7.16 7.68
CA ARG A 68 -12.87 -6.05 8.42
C ARG A 68 -11.77 -5.03 8.68
N MET A 69 -11.81 -3.92 7.96
CA MET A 69 -10.94 -2.79 8.26
C MET A 69 -11.32 -2.20 9.61
N THR A 70 -10.31 -1.78 10.38
CA THR A 70 -10.53 -0.93 11.55
C THR A 70 -10.96 0.47 11.09
N GLY A 71 -11.70 1.18 11.94
CA GLY A 71 -12.11 2.56 11.67
C GLY A 71 -13.57 2.77 11.28
N LEU A 72 -14.47 1.83 11.62
CA LEU A 72 -15.92 2.04 11.56
C LEU A 72 -16.37 3.29 12.36
N ASN A 73 -15.62 3.63 13.42
CA ASN A 73 -15.82 4.82 14.25
C ASN A 73 -14.70 5.86 14.06
N GLY A 74 -14.15 5.95 12.84
CA GLY A 74 -13.04 6.84 12.50
C GLY A 74 -11.70 6.11 12.46
N ARG A 75 -10.84 6.50 11.51
CA ARG A 75 -9.54 5.87 11.28
C ARG A 75 -8.56 6.32 12.38
N PRO A 76 -8.01 5.41 13.20
CA PRO A 76 -7.07 5.78 14.26
C PRO A 76 -5.70 6.13 13.66
N GLU A 77 -5.24 7.35 13.93
CA GLU A 77 -4.01 7.90 13.40
C GLU A 77 -3.14 8.47 14.52
N ILE A 78 -1.90 7.96 14.59
CA ILE A 78 -0.87 8.56 15.43
C ILE A 78 -0.34 9.81 14.72
N ILE A 79 -0.38 10.94 15.42
CA ILE A 79 0.21 12.21 15.02
C ILE A 79 1.43 12.44 15.90
N VAL A 80 2.61 12.41 15.27
CA VAL A 80 3.90 12.64 15.93
C VAL A 80 4.17 14.14 15.88
N GLU A 81 4.40 14.74 17.04
CA GLU A 81 4.67 16.17 17.19
C GLU A 81 6.08 16.38 17.74
N GLY A 82 6.83 17.30 17.14
CA GLY A 82 8.14 17.72 17.63
C GLY A 82 8.12 19.17 18.15
N ALA A 83 9.01 19.48 19.08
CA ALA A 83 9.24 20.83 19.59
C ALA A 83 10.71 21.06 19.98
N TYR A 84 11.11 22.33 20.01
CA TYR A 84 12.44 22.75 20.50
C TYR A 84 12.44 23.02 22.01
N ASP A 85 11.29 23.37 22.58
CA ASP A 85 11.08 23.61 24.01
C ASP A 85 10.00 22.65 24.54
N PRO A 86 10.06 22.19 25.81
CA PRO A 86 9.04 21.31 26.39
C PRO A 86 7.62 21.91 26.36
N ASN A 87 7.47 23.23 26.32
CA ASN A 87 6.16 23.89 26.27
C ASN A 87 5.66 24.15 24.83
N GLY A 88 6.47 23.84 23.81
CA GLY A 88 6.16 24.08 22.41
C GLY A 88 6.80 25.35 21.83
N PRO A 89 6.37 25.83 20.65
CA PRO A 89 5.26 25.33 19.86
C PRO A 89 5.52 23.92 19.29
N TRP A 90 4.50 23.07 19.39
CA TRP A 90 4.52 21.70 18.85
C TRP A 90 4.12 21.72 17.37
N ARG A 91 4.89 21.04 16.52
CA ARG A 91 4.61 20.92 15.08
C ARG A 91 4.52 19.46 14.67
N GLU A 92 3.58 19.15 13.79
CA GLU A 92 3.33 17.78 13.34
C GLU A 92 4.33 17.34 12.27
N PHE A 93 4.96 16.18 12.46
CA PHE A 93 5.73 15.55 11.38
C PHE A 93 4.80 15.13 10.25
N ARG A 94 5.21 15.40 9.01
CA ARG A 94 4.42 15.06 7.82
C ARG A 94 4.80 13.70 7.25
N PHE A 95 3.84 12.82 7.08
CA PHE A 95 4.04 11.53 6.43
C PHE A 95 3.60 11.59 4.95
N TYR A 96 3.98 10.62 4.12
CA TYR A 96 3.75 10.67 2.68
C TYR A 96 2.30 10.45 2.26
N SER A 97 1.62 9.54 2.93
CA SER A 97 0.33 9.04 2.46
C SER A 97 -0.69 8.81 3.56
N LYS A 98 -0.28 8.66 4.82
CA LYS A 98 -1.25 8.70 5.91
C LYS A 98 -1.81 10.13 6.09
N PRO A 99 -3.09 10.29 6.45
CA PRO A 99 -3.69 11.54 6.86
C PRO A 99 -2.91 12.20 7.98
N GLY A 100 -2.83 13.52 7.90
CA GLY A 100 -2.26 14.39 8.91
C GLY A 100 -2.98 15.72 8.83
N ASN A 101 -2.58 16.56 7.88
CA ASN A 101 -3.30 17.80 7.58
C ASN A 101 -4.72 17.51 7.08
N VAL A 102 -5.73 18.11 7.72
CA VAL A 102 -7.15 17.90 7.41
C VAL A 102 -7.54 18.45 6.03
N SER A 103 -6.82 19.46 5.55
CA SER A 103 -7.04 20.08 4.24
C SER A 103 -6.40 19.30 3.08
N GLU A 104 -5.63 18.24 3.35
CA GLU A 104 -4.95 17.46 2.32
C GLU A 104 -5.80 16.28 1.84
N ALA A 105 -5.94 16.17 0.52
CA ALA A 105 -6.68 15.09 -0.10
C ALA A 105 -5.98 13.72 0.13
N PRO A 106 -6.74 12.62 0.25
CA PRO A 106 -6.17 11.28 0.25
C PRO A 106 -5.37 11.03 -1.03
N VAL A 107 -4.17 10.48 -0.90
CA VAL A 107 -3.31 10.17 -2.06
C VAL A 107 -3.56 8.77 -2.59
N PHE A 108 -3.39 8.58 -3.90
CA PHE A 108 -3.43 7.26 -4.52
C PHE A 108 -2.07 6.57 -4.36
N VAL A 109 -2.01 5.57 -3.47
CA VAL A 109 -0.74 4.91 -3.09
C VAL A 109 -0.34 3.73 -3.96
N LEU A 110 -1.22 3.24 -4.82
CA LEU A 110 -0.89 2.11 -5.69
C LEU A 110 -0.07 2.62 -6.88
N PRO A 111 0.99 1.89 -7.30
CA PRO A 111 1.43 0.57 -6.85
C PRO A 111 2.49 0.57 -5.73
N HIS A 112 3.00 1.73 -5.32
CA HIS A 112 4.19 1.83 -4.46
C HIS A 112 3.95 1.47 -2.97
N GLN A 113 2.80 1.85 -2.40
CA GLN A 113 2.39 1.58 -1.01
C GLN A 113 3.49 1.89 0.04
N PRO A 114 3.62 3.15 0.51
CA PRO A 114 4.63 3.54 1.49
C PRO A 114 4.56 2.66 2.76
N ARG A 115 5.65 1.93 3.02
CA ARG A 115 5.69 0.92 4.09
C ARG A 115 5.64 1.53 5.48
N LEU A 116 6.27 2.68 5.70
CA LEU A 116 6.25 3.37 6.99
C LEU A 116 4.82 3.80 7.36
N ASP A 117 4.12 4.48 6.46
CA ASP A 117 2.74 4.92 6.63
C ASP A 117 1.79 3.74 6.93
N TRP A 118 2.02 2.61 6.26
CA TRP A 118 1.28 1.38 6.50
C TRP A 118 1.57 0.78 7.89
N GLN A 119 2.84 0.77 8.32
CA GLN A 119 3.21 0.33 9.66
C GLN A 119 2.64 1.24 10.76
N MET A 120 2.54 2.54 10.51
CA MET A 120 1.92 3.49 11.43
C MET A 120 0.45 3.17 11.71
N TRP A 121 -0.29 2.69 10.70
CA TRP A 121 -1.67 2.22 10.90
C TRP A 121 -1.75 1.06 11.88
N PHE A 122 -0.82 0.09 11.81
CA PHE A 122 -0.77 -0.99 12.79
C PHE A 122 -0.39 -0.51 14.19
N ALA A 123 0.58 0.40 14.30
CA ALA A 123 0.97 0.94 15.59
C ALA A 123 -0.22 1.61 16.30
N ALA A 124 -1.07 2.31 15.55
CA ALA A 124 -2.26 2.98 16.09
C ALA A 124 -3.30 2.02 16.70
N LEU A 125 -3.23 0.71 16.41
CA LEU A 125 -4.14 -0.29 16.98
C LEU A 125 -3.67 -0.84 18.34
N GLY A 126 -2.45 -0.51 18.76
CA GLY A 126 -1.85 -0.98 20.00
C GLY A 126 -1.36 0.17 20.88
N SER A 127 -0.40 -0.14 21.74
CA SER A 127 0.29 0.88 22.55
C SER A 127 1.74 1.01 22.12
N TYR A 128 2.34 2.18 22.30
CA TYR A 128 3.69 2.47 21.81
C TYR A 128 4.76 1.53 22.41
N GLN A 129 4.60 1.09 23.66
CA GLN A 129 5.57 0.22 24.33
C GLN A 129 5.69 -1.17 23.68
N TYR A 130 4.66 -1.61 22.95
CA TYR A 130 4.62 -2.88 22.21
C TYR A 130 5.03 -2.72 20.75
N ASN A 131 5.43 -1.51 20.32
CA ASN A 131 5.83 -1.21 18.96
C ASN A 131 7.30 -0.74 18.91
N PRO A 132 8.29 -1.65 18.94
CA PRO A 132 9.70 -1.25 19.00
C PRO A 132 10.15 -0.40 17.81
N PHE A 133 9.61 -0.67 16.62
CA PHE A 133 9.91 0.10 15.41
C PHE A 133 9.50 1.58 15.57
N TYR A 134 8.40 1.84 16.28
CA TYR A 134 7.86 3.19 16.45
C TYR A 134 8.73 4.02 17.39
N ILE A 135 9.23 3.41 18.48
CA ILE A 135 10.18 4.10 19.38
C ILE A 135 11.50 4.35 18.66
N ASN A 136 11.95 3.42 17.81
CA ASN A 136 13.13 3.62 16.98
C ASN A 136 12.93 4.75 15.95
N LEU A 137 11.75 4.83 15.34
CA LEU A 137 11.38 5.95 14.47
C LEU A 137 11.48 7.28 15.23
N VAL A 138 10.85 7.39 16.40
CA VAL A 138 10.88 8.61 17.24
C VAL A 138 12.31 9.02 17.59
N TYR A 139 13.15 8.06 17.99
CA TYR A 139 14.57 8.29 18.26
C TYR A 139 15.28 8.89 17.04
N HIS A 140 15.15 8.28 15.87
CA HIS A 140 15.80 8.77 14.65
C HIS A 140 15.22 10.09 14.12
N LEU A 141 13.95 10.40 14.40
CA LEU A 141 13.37 11.71 14.12
C LEU A 141 13.99 12.82 14.98
N MET A 142 14.30 12.54 16.26
CA MET A 142 15.04 13.47 17.15
C MET A 142 16.52 13.57 16.79
N GLU A 143 17.11 12.51 16.25
CA GLU A 143 18.48 12.54 15.72
C GLU A 143 18.57 13.22 14.34
N GLY A 144 17.46 13.30 13.60
CA GLY A 144 17.47 13.82 12.23
C GLY A 144 18.17 12.90 11.24
N THR A 145 18.16 11.59 11.51
CA THR A 145 18.86 10.59 10.69
C THR A 145 18.39 10.68 9.23
N PRO A 146 19.29 10.97 8.26
CA PRO A 146 18.90 11.26 6.87
C PRO A 146 18.08 10.15 6.22
N GLU A 147 18.40 8.90 6.51
CA GLU A 147 17.72 7.70 5.99
C GLU A 147 16.27 7.64 6.43
N VAL A 148 15.98 8.00 7.69
CA VAL A 148 14.63 8.03 8.25
C VAL A 148 13.87 9.26 7.77
N MET A 149 14.52 10.43 7.72
CA MET A 149 13.88 11.66 7.22
C MET A 149 13.47 11.54 5.75
N ARG A 150 14.12 10.70 4.95
CA ARG A 150 13.71 10.39 3.56
C ARG A 150 12.40 9.59 3.47
N LEU A 151 12.04 8.85 4.51
CA LEU A 151 10.75 8.15 4.60
C LEU A 151 9.59 9.10 4.95
N MET A 152 9.89 10.35 5.28
CA MET A 152 8.92 11.37 5.64
C MET A 152 8.64 12.30 4.45
N SER A 153 7.45 12.89 4.40
CA SER A 153 7.07 13.81 3.33
C SER A 153 7.86 15.12 3.39
N LYS A 154 7.91 15.87 2.29
CA LYS A 154 8.50 17.22 2.25
C LYS A 154 7.44 18.24 1.85
N PRO A 155 7.48 19.47 2.39
CA PRO A 155 8.42 19.96 3.39
C PRO A 155 8.09 19.50 4.82
N GLN A 156 9.11 19.25 5.64
CA GLN A 156 8.94 19.09 7.10
C GLN A 156 8.96 20.45 7.79
N PRO A 157 8.28 20.61 8.94
CA PRO A 157 8.21 21.90 9.64
C PRO A 157 9.43 22.21 10.52
N PHE A 158 10.49 21.40 10.42
CA PHE A 158 11.72 21.49 11.21
C PHE A 158 12.94 21.63 10.31
N GLU A 159 13.73 22.68 10.52
CA GLU A 159 15.02 22.88 9.83
C GLU A 159 16.15 22.11 10.53
N VAL A 160 16.12 22.12 11.87
CA VAL A 160 16.96 21.30 12.73
C VAL A 160 16.11 20.27 13.47
N PRO A 161 16.63 19.06 13.77
CA PRO A 161 15.88 18.02 14.47
C PRO A 161 15.35 18.52 15.83
N PRO A 162 14.09 18.20 16.19
CA PRO A 162 13.51 18.66 17.45
C PRO A 162 14.15 17.95 18.66
N THR A 163 14.19 18.66 19.79
CA THR A 163 14.71 18.15 21.06
C THR A 163 13.66 17.31 21.80
N PHE A 164 12.39 17.66 21.64
CA PHE A 164 11.27 16.99 22.30
C PHE A 164 10.32 16.41 21.27
N VAL A 165 9.86 15.19 21.50
CA VAL A 165 8.85 14.54 20.67
C VAL A 165 7.77 13.94 21.55
N ARG A 166 6.52 14.10 21.14
CA ARG A 166 5.35 13.44 21.74
C ARG A 166 4.46 12.89 20.64
N ALA A 167 3.46 12.10 21.02
CA ALA A 167 2.46 11.69 20.05
C ALA A 167 1.06 11.58 20.62
N LYS A 168 0.09 11.89 19.77
CA LYS A 168 -1.33 11.84 20.08
C LYS A 168 -2.03 10.91 19.11
N LEU A 169 -3.08 10.25 19.58
CA LEU A 169 -3.95 9.46 18.72
C LEU A 169 -5.23 10.23 18.43
N TYR A 170 -5.52 10.37 17.15
CA TYR A 170 -6.75 10.99 16.65
C TYR A 170 -7.56 9.97 15.89
N HIS A 171 -8.88 10.14 15.87
CA HIS A 171 -9.74 9.48 14.88
C HIS A 171 -10.01 10.45 13.74
N TYR A 172 -9.71 10.01 12.52
CA TYR A 172 -9.98 10.75 11.29
C TYR A 172 -11.26 10.24 10.61
N PHE A 173 -12.08 11.18 10.15
CA PHE A 173 -13.30 10.92 9.40
C PHE A 173 -13.25 11.68 8.08
N TYR A 174 -13.85 11.11 7.04
CA TYR A 174 -14.05 11.86 5.80
C TYR A 174 -15.10 12.94 6.04
N THR A 175 -14.79 14.15 5.59
CA THR A 175 -15.77 15.23 5.55
C THR A 175 -16.91 14.86 4.59
N LYS A 176 -18.14 15.22 4.94
CA LYS A 176 -19.28 15.06 4.03
C LYS A 176 -19.20 16.07 2.90
N PHE A 177 -19.59 15.63 1.70
CA PHE A 177 -19.60 16.48 0.53
C PHE A 177 -20.51 17.70 0.74
N GLY A 178 -19.95 18.92 0.60
CA GLY A 178 -20.67 20.19 0.67
C GLY A 178 -20.77 20.84 2.06
N GLU A 179 -20.26 20.21 3.12
CA GLU A 179 -20.31 20.77 4.48
C GLU A 179 -19.06 21.59 4.85
N GLU A 180 -17.86 21.17 4.44
CA GLU A 180 -16.61 21.87 4.77
C GLU A 180 -15.62 21.92 3.59
N LYS A 181 -14.59 22.78 3.71
CA LYS A 181 -13.50 22.88 2.72
C LYS A 181 -12.43 21.80 2.89
N ASP A 182 -12.32 21.22 4.08
CA ASP A 182 -11.31 20.22 4.40
C ASP A 182 -11.75 18.82 3.97
N TRP A 183 -10.79 17.95 3.67
CA TRP A 183 -11.03 16.56 3.26
C TRP A 183 -11.32 15.64 4.44
N TRP A 184 -10.83 16.02 5.63
CA TRP A 184 -10.96 15.26 6.84
C TRP A 184 -11.46 16.11 8.00
N THR A 185 -12.17 15.48 8.92
CA THR A 185 -12.30 15.96 10.30
C THR A 185 -11.54 15.02 11.22
N ARG A 186 -11.02 15.54 12.34
CA ARG A 186 -10.29 14.72 13.30
C ARG A 186 -10.67 15.03 14.74
N GLU A 187 -10.72 13.99 15.56
CA GLU A 187 -11.07 14.07 16.98
C GLU A 187 -9.94 13.49 17.84
N LEU A 188 -9.40 14.28 18.77
CA LEU A 188 -8.38 13.81 19.70
C LEU A 188 -8.98 12.76 20.63
N GLN A 189 -8.36 11.58 20.67
CA GLN A 189 -8.79 10.51 21.57
C GLN A 189 -7.99 10.56 22.87
N TYR A 190 -6.66 10.45 22.78
CA TYR A 190 -5.76 10.47 23.94
C TYR A 190 -4.31 10.73 23.52
N GLU A 191 -3.46 10.99 24.51
CA GLU A 191 -2.02 11.06 24.32
C GLU A 191 -1.45 9.64 24.13
N TYR A 192 -0.96 9.36 22.92
CA TYR A 192 -0.48 8.03 22.55
C TYR A 192 0.88 7.73 23.18
N MET A 193 1.77 8.71 23.23
CA MET A 193 3.12 8.61 23.79
C MET A 193 3.43 9.92 24.52
N PRO A 194 3.99 9.83 25.75
CA PRO A 194 4.39 11.02 26.50
C PRO A 194 5.52 11.77 25.81
N ILE A 195 5.85 12.95 26.36
CA ILE A 195 6.98 13.73 25.89
C ILE A 195 8.28 12.96 26.20
N PHE A 196 9.02 12.65 25.16
CA PHE A 196 10.40 12.17 25.26
C PHE A 196 11.37 13.26 24.90
N ASN A 197 12.50 13.27 25.61
CA ASN A 197 13.63 14.15 25.35
C ASN A 197 14.69 13.41 24.53
N LYS A 198 15.39 14.13 23.66
CA LYS A 198 16.59 13.67 23.00
C LYS A 198 17.63 13.24 24.02
N GLY A 199 18.18 12.04 23.84
CA GLY A 199 19.17 11.45 24.76
C GLY A 199 18.59 10.87 26.05
N GLU A 200 17.28 10.75 26.17
CA GLU A 200 16.65 10.11 27.33
C GLU A 200 17.08 8.63 27.44
N GLN A 201 17.69 8.29 28.58
CA GLN A 201 18.29 6.97 28.80
C GLN A 201 17.26 5.83 28.69
N VAL A 202 16.02 6.09 29.10
CA VAL A 202 14.91 5.12 29.01
C VAL A 202 14.68 4.68 27.56
N VAL A 203 14.76 5.62 26.60
CA VAL A 203 14.60 5.31 25.18
C VAL A 203 15.78 4.44 24.70
N LEU A 204 17.01 4.81 25.03
CA LEU A 204 18.22 4.06 24.65
C LEU A 204 18.24 2.64 25.24
N GLU A 205 17.84 2.48 26.50
CA GLU A 205 17.71 1.18 27.16
C GLU A 205 16.64 0.32 26.49
N TYR A 206 15.49 0.91 26.15
CA TYR A 206 14.43 0.21 25.41
C TYR A 206 14.91 -0.25 24.03
N LEU A 207 15.61 0.60 23.28
CA LEU A 207 16.15 0.24 21.96
C LEU A 207 17.22 -0.84 22.06
N THR A 208 18.10 -0.76 23.06
CA THR A 208 19.14 -1.77 23.32
C THR A 208 18.51 -3.12 23.67
N LYS A 209 17.52 -3.12 24.56
CA LYS A 209 16.76 -4.33 24.94
C LYS A 209 16.07 -4.99 23.74
N ASN A 210 15.57 -4.19 22.81
CA ASN A 210 14.94 -4.67 21.57
C ASN A 210 15.93 -4.93 20.42
N ARG A 211 17.25 -4.81 20.66
CA ARG A 211 18.32 -5.02 19.67
C ARG A 211 18.21 -4.10 18.45
N LEU A 212 17.80 -2.86 18.67
CA LEU A 212 17.63 -1.82 17.64
C LEU A 212 18.79 -0.82 17.62
N VAL A 213 19.62 -0.79 18.66
CA VAL A 213 20.90 -0.08 18.64
C VAL A 213 21.91 -0.97 17.90
N LEU A 214 22.24 -0.58 16.67
CA LEU A 214 23.28 -1.25 15.88
C LEU A 214 24.65 -0.96 16.51
N SER A 215 25.35 -1.98 17.00
CA SER A 215 26.77 -1.88 17.32
C SER A 215 27.55 -1.71 16.01
N SER A 216 28.12 -0.53 15.80
CA SER A 216 28.83 -0.19 14.57
C SER A 216 30.08 -1.05 14.36
N GLU A 217 30.16 -1.69 13.20
CA GLU A 217 31.27 -1.63 12.23
C GLU A 217 30.97 -2.66 11.13
N TYR A 218 30.19 -2.25 10.12
CA TYR A 218 30.06 -3.06 8.92
C TYR A 218 31.28 -2.78 8.04
N SER A 219 32.11 -3.79 7.80
CA SER A 219 33.30 -3.69 6.95
C SER A 219 32.87 -3.62 5.48
N GLY A 220 32.99 -2.44 4.89
CA GLY A 220 32.61 -2.18 3.51
C GLY A 220 33.53 -2.85 2.51
N GLY A 221 33.12 -4.01 2.01
CA GLY A 221 33.72 -4.64 0.84
C GLY A 221 33.26 -3.99 -0.48
N ILE A 222 33.64 -4.59 -1.61
CA ILE A 222 33.23 -4.10 -2.94
C ILE A 222 31.71 -4.08 -3.13
N PHE A 223 30.99 -4.98 -2.46
CA PHE A 223 29.53 -5.05 -2.49
C PHE A 223 28.89 -3.81 -1.88
N ASP A 224 29.43 -3.28 -0.79
CA ASP A 224 28.90 -2.08 -0.15
C ASP A 224 29.06 -0.85 -1.01
N PHE A 225 30.19 -0.74 -1.70
CA PHE A 225 30.40 0.33 -2.67
C PHE A 225 29.33 0.28 -3.77
N ILE A 226 29.12 -0.89 -4.38
CA ILE A 226 28.09 -1.09 -5.42
C ILE A 226 26.70 -0.79 -4.85
N LEU A 227 26.37 -1.33 -3.68
CA LEU A 227 25.06 -1.15 -3.05
C LEU A 227 24.80 0.33 -2.73
N SER A 228 25.80 1.05 -2.21
CA SER A 228 25.68 2.48 -1.91
C SER A 228 25.43 3.31 -3.16
N LYS A 229 26.08 2.97 -4.29
CA LYS A 229 25.86 3.62 -5.58
C LYS A 229 24.47 3.35 -6.13
N LEU A 230 24.02 2.09 -6.08
CA LEU A 230 22.67 1.71 -6.50
C LEU A 230 21.61 2.40 -5.63
N HIS A 231 21.79 2.40 -4.32
CA HIS A 231 20.92 3.12 -3.38
C HIS A 231 20.87 4.61 -3.71
N GLY A 232 22.01 5.25 -4.00
CA GLY A 232 22.04 6.65 -4.44
C GLY A 232 21.13 6.94 -5.64
N ILE A 233 21.19 6.11 -6.68
CA ILE A 233 20.34 6.24 -7.88
C ILE A 233 18.87 6.03 -7.55
N VAL A 234 18.55 4.99 -6.77
CA VAL A 234 17.16 4.70 -6.37
C VAL A 234 16.60 5.83 -5.51
N TYR A 235 17.42 6.47 -4.66
CA TYR A 235 16.98 7.55 -3.78
C TYR A 235 16.73 8.89 -4.48
N GLU A 236 17.30 9.13 -5.66
CA GLU A 236 17.01 10.33 -6.47
C GLU A 236 15.70 10.20 -7.25
N THR A 237 15.21 8.98 -7.45
CA THR A 237 14.01 8.71 -8.23
C THR A 237 12.78 8.70 -7.33
N ASP A 238 11.70 9.34 -7.76
CA ASP A 238 10.40 9.18 -7.10
C ASP A 238 9.98 7.70 -7.11
N GLN A 239 9.61 7.19 -5.94
CA GLN A 239 9.39 5.77 -5.76
C GLN A 239 8.15 5.28 -6.53
N ALA A 240 7.12 6.12 -6.68
CA ALA A 240 5.94 5.78 -7.48
C ALA A 240 6.28 5.76 -8.97
N ILE A 241 7.04 6.75 -9.46
CA ILE A 241 7.53 6.79 -10.84
C ILE A 241 8.37 5.54 -11.15
N PHE A 242 9.24 5.13 -10.24
CA PHE A 242 10.04 3.92 -10.40
C PHE A 242 9.17 2.67 -10.61
N VAL A 243 8.20 2.43 -9.72
CA VAL A 243 7.34 1.24 -9.82
C VAL A 243 6.46 1.30 -11.08
N TRP A 244 5.89 2.46 -11.41
CA TRP A 244 5.15 2.64 -12.66
C TRP A 244 6.02 2.39 -13.89
N GLY A 245 7.26 2.88 -13.90
CA GLY A 245 8.22 2.66 -14.98
C GLY A 245 8.50 1.17 -15.21
N VAL A 246 8.72 0.41 -14.14
CA VAL A 246 8.91 -1.05 -14.21
C VAL A 246 7.65 -1.76 -14.74
N LEU A 247 6.47 -1.39 -14.25
CA LEU A 247 5.21 -1.98 -14.71
C LEU A 247 4.96 -1.70 -16.19
N VAL A 248 5.16 -0.46 -16.64
CA VAL A 248 5.00 -0.06 -18.05
C VAL A 248 6.01 -0.79 -18.93
N ALA A 249 7.28 -0.86 -18.54
CA ALA A 249 8.31 -1.58 -19.29
C ALA A 249 7.97 -3.07 -19.41
N THR A 250 7.49 -3.69 -18.33
CA THR A 250 7.08 -5.10 -18.33
C THR A 250 5.88 -5.33 -19.25
N MET A 251 4.87 -4.45 -19.20
CA MET A 251 3.71 -4.52 -20.09
C MET A 251 4.11 -4.37 -21.56
N LEU A 252 5.03 -3.46 -21.88
CA LEU A 252 5.52 -3.29 -23.24
C LEU A 252 6.23 -4.54 -23.76
N VAL A 253 7.09 -5.17 -22.96
CA VAL A 253 7.77 -6.43 -23.32
C VAL A 253 6.76 -7.57 -23.54
N ILE A 254 5.73 -7.67 -22.70
CA ILE A 254 4.67 -8.67 -22.88
C ILE A 254 3.89 -8.40 -24.16
N MET A 255 3.52 -7.14 -24.42
CA MET A 255 2.79 -6.75 -25.62
C MET A 255 3.60 -7.00 -26.90
N THR A 256 4.88 -6.66 -26.93
CA THR A 256 5.72 -6.93 -28.10
C THR A 256 5.87 -8.42 -28.34
N ASN A 257 6.16 -9.22 -27.31
CA ASN A 257 6.22 -10.67 -27.45
C ASN A 257 4.88 -11.28 -27.92
N PHE A 258 3.76 -10.77 -27.43
CA PHE A 258 2.44 -11.19 -27.89
C PHE A 258 2.22 -10.84 -29.36
N LEU A 259 2.57 -9.62 -29.79
CA LEU A 259 2.48 -9.20 -31.19
C LEU A 259 3.40 -10.00 -32.11
N TYR A 260 4.60 -10.38 -31.65
CA TYR A 260 5.48 -11.29 -32.41
C TYR A 260 4.95 -12.73 -32.46
N SER A 261 4.23 -13.18 -31.43
CA SER A 261 3.62 -14.52 -31.40
C SER A 261 2.38 -14.63 -32.28
N ILE A 262 1.68 -13.52 -32.51
CA ILE A 262 0.68 -13.40 -33.56
C ILE A 262 1.48 -13.28 -34.86
N ASP A 263 1.75 -14.41 -35.48
CA ASP A 263 2.36 -14.44 -36.81
C ASP A 263 1.35 -13.82 -37.80
N LEU A 264 1.42 -12.49 -37.93
CA LEU A 264 0.54 -11.69 -38.78
C LEU A 264 0.57 -12.21 -40.22
N PHE A 265 1.69 -12.82 -40.62
CA PHE A 265 1.88 -13.47 -41.90
C PHE A 265 1.06 -14.76 -42.03
N SER A 266 0.97 -15.58 -40.98
CA SER A 266 0.07 -16.74 -40.96
C SER A 266 -1.41 -16.34 -40.96
N LEU A 267 -1.75 -15.25 -40.27
CA LEU A 267 -3.12 -14.74 -40.19
C LEU A 267 -3.57 -14.15 -41.54
N LEU A 268 -2.69 -13.37 -42.19
CA LEU A 268 -2.92 -12.82 -43.54
C LEU A 268 -3.00 -13.92 -44.60
N ASN A 269 -2.13 -14.93 -44.56
CA ASN A 269 -2.22 -16.08 -45.47
C ASN A 269 -3.51 -16.88 -45.25
N SER A 270 -3.96 -17.04 -44.00
CA SER A 270 -5.23 -17.70 -43.71
C SER A 270 -6.42 -16.93 -44.28
N LEU A 271 -6.41 -15.59 -44.23
CA LEU A 271 -7.48 -14.76 -44.78
C LEU A 271 -7.50 -14.78 -46.32
N GLN A 272 -6.33 -14.90 -46.95
CA GLN A 272 -6.19 -15.00 -48.39
C GLN A 272 -6.66 -16.37 -48.93
N ASP A 273 -6.52 -17.45 -48.16
CA ASP A 273 -7.08 -18.77 -48.47
C ASP A 273 -8.63 -18.82 -48.36
N TYR A 274 -9.26 -17.89 -47.64
CA TYR A 274 -10.73 -17.78 -47.52
C TYR A 274 -11.37 -16.79 -48.52
N GLY A 275 -10.60 -16.18 -49.42
CA GLY A 275 -11.14 -15.43 -50.57
C GLY A 275 -11.90 -14.15 -50.21
N ILE A 276 -11.38 -13.34 -49.29
CA ILE A 276 -11.74 -11.92 -49.13
C ILE A 276 -10.61 -11.05 -49.66
#